data_AF-A0A7S0LFB7-F1
#
_entry.id   AF-A0A7S0LFB7-F1
#
_cell.length_a   1.000
_cell.length_b   1.000
_cell.length_c   1.000
_cell.angle_alpha   90.00
_cell.angle_beta   90.00
_cell.angle_gamma   90.00
#
_symmetry.space_group_name_H-M   'P 1'
#
loop_
_entity.id
_entity.type
_entity.pdbx_description
1 polymer ?
#
loop_
_entity_poly.entity_id
_entity_poly.type
_entity_poly.pdbx_seq_one_letter_code
_entity_poly.pdbx_strand_id
1 'polypeptide(L)'
;GGSAEVSCSLAVSAFADTVPGIEQYAIRAFADALDDLPMALAENAGLSPITEVTSIKARQLAENNPRLGVDCNQIGSNDMKDHLVFETLIGKQQQLQLATQ
;
A
#
# COMPACT_ATOMS: atom_id res chain seq x y z
N GLY A 1 7.28 4.98 2.03
CA GLY A 1 7.68 3.80 1.25
C GLY A 1 6.50 2.89 1.05
N GLY A 2 5.44 3.36 0.39
CA GLY A 2 4.28 2.53 0.05
C GLY A 2 3.38 2.10 1.22
N SER A 3 3.65 2.53 2.46
CA SER A 3 2.89 2.08 3.63
C SER A 3 1.42 2.52 3.60
N ALA A 4 1.18 3.75 3.12
CA ALA A 4 -0.16 4.33 3.01
C ALA A 4 -0.96 3.63 1.90
N GLU A 5 -0.33 3.35 0.76
CA GLU A 5 -0.93 2.63 -0.36
C GLU A 5 -1.31 1.21 0.04
N VAL A 6 -0.44 0.49 0.75
CA VAL A 6 -0.73 -0.85 1.27
C VAL A 6 -1.93 -0.81 2.23
N SER A 7 -1.94 0.14 3.16
CA SER A 7 -3.04 0.29 4.12
C SER A 7 -4.36 0.62 3.42
N CYS A 8 -4.33 1.48 2.40
CA CYS A 8 -5.49 1.81 1.58
C CYS A 8 -5.96 0.60 0.77
N SER A 9 -5.05 -0.17 0.16
CA SER A 9 -5.37 -1.40 -0.59
C SER A 9 -6.12 -2.39 0.30
N LEU A 10 -5.64 -2.62 1.53
CA LEU A 10 -6.32 -3.49 2.50
C LEU A 10 -7.73 -2.99 2.85
N ALA A 11 -7.87 -1.69 3.12
CA ALA A 11 -9.16 -1.10 3.46
C ALA A 11 -10.16 -1.14 2.29
N VAL A 12 -9.70 -0.83 1.08
CA VAL A 12 -10.53 -0.86 -0.14
C VAL A 12 -10.93 -2.29 -0.49
N SER A 13 -10.01 -3.25 -0.36
CA SER A 13 -10.29 -4.68 -0.56
C SER A 13 -11.37 -5.18 0.41
N ALA A 14 -11.25 -4.84 1.71
CA ALA A 14 -12.25 -5.17 2.71
C ALA A 14 -13.61 -4.50 2.43
N PHE A 15 -13.61 -3.26 1.92
CA PHE A 15 -14.84 -2.59 1.51
C PHE A 15 -15.49 -3.29 0.31
N ALA A 16 -14.71 -3.74 -0.66
CA ALA A 16 -15.22 -4.46 -1.82
C ALA A 16 -16.02 -5.71 -1.44
N ASP A 17 -15.57 -6.44 -0.40
CA ASP A 17 -16.26 -7.63 0.10
C ASP A 17 -17.66 -7.33 0.70
N THR A 18 -17.92 -6.07 1.06
CA THR A 18 -19.23 -5.63 1.57
C THR A 18 -20.18 -5.17 0.47
N VAL A 19 -19.67 -4.94 -0.75
CA VAL A 19 -20.45 -4.39 -1.87
C VAL A 19 -20.98 -5.53 -2.74
N PRO A 20 -22.31 -5.69 -2.88
CA PRO A 20 -22.87 -6.69 -3.77
C PRO A 20 -22.84 -6.23 -5.25
N GLY A 21 -22.78 -7.20 -6.16
CA GLY A 21 -22.94 -6.94 -7.60
C GLY A 21 -21.63 -6.76 -8.35
N ILE A 22 -21.68 -6.06 -9.49
CA ILE A 22 -20.55 -5.95 -10.43
C ILE A 22 -19.51 -4.92 -9.95
N GLU A 23 -19.95 -3.92 -9.17
CA GLU A 23 -19.09 -2.84 -8.68
C GLU A 23 -17.95 -3.35 -7.78
N GLN A 24 -18.15 -4.46 -7.06
CA GLN A 24 -17.11 -5.08 -6.23
C GLN A 24 -15.81 -5.36 -6.99
N TYR A 25 -15.91 -5.71 -8.28
CA TYR A 25 -14.74 -6.04 -9.10
C TYR A 25 -13.93 -4.79 -9.45
N ALA A 26 -14.61 -3.67 -9.69
CA ALA A 26 -13.95 -2.39 -9.93
C ALA A 26 -13.24 -1.89 -8.66
N ILE A 27 -13.88 -2.05 -7.50
CA ILE A 27 -13.29 -1.67 -6.21
C ILE A 27 -12.08 -2.56 -5.90
N ARG A 28 -12.15 -3.88 -6.14
CA ARG A 28 -10.99 -4.78 -6.01
C ARG A 28 -9.87 -4.41 -6.96
N ALA A 29 -10.18 -4.11 -8.23
CA ALA A 29 -9.17 -3.68 -9.19
C ALA A 29 -8.46 -2.38 -8.74
N PHE A 30 -9.18 -1.46 -8.08
CA PHE A 30 -8.56 -0.27 -7.49
C PHE A 30 -7.65 -0.62 -6.31
N ALA A 31 -8.06 -1.56 -5.45
CA ALA A 31 -7.19 -2.06 -4.37
C ALA A 31 -5.92 -2.72 -4.91
N ASP A 32 -6.02 -3.48 -5.98
CA ASP A 32 -4.87 -4.11 -6.65
C ASP A 32 -3.95 -3.05 -7.28
N ALA A 33 -4.52 -2.04 -7.94
CA ALA A 33 -3.74 -0.94 -8.53
C ALA A 33 -2.96 -0.11 -7.48
N LEU A 34 -3.47 -0.02 -6.24
CA LEU A 34 -2.73 0.62 -5.16
C LEU A 34 -1.44 -0.14 -4.79
N ASP A 35 -1.37 -1.46 -5.04
CA ASP A 35 -0.16 -2.24 -4.78
C ASP A 35 0.95 -2.01 -5.80
N ASP A 36 0.63 -1.46 -6.98
CA ASP A 36 1.62 -1.18 -8.02
C ASP A 36 2.68 -0.18 -7.54
N LEU A 37 2.29 0.77 -6.67
CA LEU A 37 3.20 1.76 -6.09
C LEU A 37 4.27 1.13 -5.16
N PRO A 38 3.91 0.37 -4.11
CA PRO A 38 4.89 -0.34 -3.30
C PRO A 38 5.65 -1.42 -4.09
N MET A 39 5.02 -2.09 -5.07
CA MET A 39 5.72 -3.04 -5.94
C MET A 39 6.81 -2.36 -6.76
N ALA A 40 6.52 -1.22 -7.39
CA ALA A 40 7.52 -0.45 -8.13
C ALA A 40 8.65 0.05 -7.23
N LEU A 41 8.36 0.44 -5.97
CA LEU A 41 9.40 0.81 -5.01
C LEU A 41 10.32 -0.37 -4.67
N ALA A 42 9.75 -1.55 -4.44
CA ALA A 42 10.52 -2.76 -4.15
C ALA A 42 11.40 -3.16 -5.35
N GLU A 43 10.86 -3.10 -6.57
CA GLU A 43 11.60 -3.37 -7.81
C GLU A 43 12.77 -2.41 -7.98
N ASN A 44 12.53 -1.10 -7.82
CA ASN A 44 13.58 -0.07 -7.91
C ASN A 44 14.65 -0.22 -6.82
N ALA A 45 14.32 -0.84 -5.68
CA ALA A 45 15.25 -1.15 -4.59
C ALA A 45 15.98 -2.49 -4.78
N GLY A 46 15.74 -3.22 -5.87
CA GLY A 46 16.32 -4.53 -6.14
C GLY A 46 15.74 -5.67 -5.29
N LEU A 47 14.57 -5.47 -4.68
CA LEU A 47 13.86 -6.46 -3.89
C LEU A 47 12.87 -7.24 -4.75
N SER A 48 12.38 -8.38 -4.25
CA SER A 48 11.31 -9.14 -4.89
C SER A 48 9.97 -8.46 -4.63
N PRO A 49 9.31 -7.82 -5.64
CA PRO A 49 8.14 -6.98 -5.40
C PRO A 49 6.98 -7.74 -4.76
N ILE A 50 6.68 -8.93 -5.29
CA ILE A 50 5.58 -9.77 -4.82
C ILE A 50 5.83 -10.19 -3.37
N THR A 51 7.04 -10.68 -3.08
CA THR A 51 7.39 -11.20 -1.74
C THR A 51 7.33 -10.09 -0.70
N GLU A 52 7.93 -8.93 -1.00
CA GLU A 52 7.97 -7.79 -0.08
C GLU A 52 6.57 -7.25 0.20
N VAL A 53 5.81 -6.91 -0.83
CA VAL A 53 4.47 -6.31 -0.66
C VAL A 53 3.51 -7.26 0.05
N THR A 54 3.56 -8.57 -0.28
CA THR A 54 2.76 -9.59 0.41
C THR A 54 3.14 -9.69 1.88
N SER A 55 4.44 -9.67 2.20
CA SER A 55 4.91 -9.73 3.59
C SER A 55 4.47 -8.51 4.39
N ILE A 56 4.57 -7.30 3.81
CA ILE A 56 4.18 -6.05 4.44
C ILE A 56 2.66 -6.03 4.67
N LYS A 57 1.86 -6.46 3.68
CA LYS A 57 0.40 -6.61 3.83
C LYS A 57 0.03 -7.52 5.00
N ALA A 58 0.63 -8.71 5.04
CA ALA A 58 0.38 -9.68 6.10
C ALA A 58 0.73 -9.10 7.49
N ARG A 59 1.86 -8.39 7.58
CA ARG A 59 2.28 -7.73 8.83
C ARG A 59 1.38 -6.55 9.22
N GLN A 60 0.98 -5.71 8.27
CA GLN A 60 0.05 -4.61 8.56
C GLN A 60 -1.27 -5.14 9.13
N LEU A 61 -1.80 -6.24 8.59
CA LEU A 61 -3.00 -6.90 9.11
C LEU A 61 -2.79 -7.52 10.49
N ALA A 62 -1.69 -8.27 10.68
CA ALA A 62 -1.43 -8.99 11.93
C ALA A 62 -1.09 -8.04 13.10
N GLU A 63 -0.31 -7.00 12.84
CA GLU A 63 0.15 -6.03 13.86
C GLU A 63 -0.79 -4.83 13.98
N ASN A 64 -1.78 -4.69 13.07
CA ASN A 64 -2.65 -3.53 12.94
C ASN A 64 -1.85 -2.20 12.86
N ASN A 65 -0.73 -2.23 12.14
CA ASN A 65 0.21 -1.12 12.03
C ASN A 65 0.29 -0.61 10.57
N PRO A 66 -0.36 0.52 10.24
CA PRO A 66 -0.38 1.05 8.86
C PRO A 66 0.95 1.73 8.45
N ARG A 67 1.95 1.75 9.33
CA ARG A 67 3.25 2.41 9.09
C ARG A 67 4.26 1.50 8.41
N LEU A 68 3.97 0.20 8.33
CA LEU A 68 4.89 -0.75 7.71
C LEU A 68 4.90 -0.54 6.20
N GLY A 69 6.08 -0.32 5.63
CA GLY A 69 6.28 -0.09 4.21
C GLY A 69 7.49 -0.85 3.67
N VAL A 70 7.79 -0.61 2.40
CA VAL A 70 8.95 -1.17 1.72
C VAL A 70 10.21 -0.49 2.23
N ASP A 71 11.16 -1.29 2.69
CA ASP A 71 12.48 -0.82 3.10
C ASP A 71 13.40 -0.67 1.89
N CYS A 72 13.28 0.46 1.20
CA CYS A 72 14.09 0.73 0.02
C CYS A 72 15.60 0.87 0.34
N ASN A 73 15.96 1.15 1.60
CA ASN A 73 17.35 1.36 2.03
C ASN A 73 17.98 0.10 2.63
N GLN A 74 17.23 -1.00 2.78
CA GLN A 74 17.68 -2.30 3.30
C GLN A 74 18.38 -2.18 4.67
N ILE A 75 17.83 -1.34 5.56
CA ILE A 75 18.31 -1.12 6.93
C ILE A 75 17.80 -2.22 7.88
N GLY A 76 16.79 -2.99 7.45
CA GLY A 76 16.25 -4.15 8.18
C GLY A 76 15.02 -3.84 9.02
N SER A 77 14.42 -2.65 8.87
CA SER A 77 13.15 -2.28 9.48
C SER A 77 12.16 -1.84 8.40
N ASN A 78 10.88 -2.15 8.61
CA ASN A 78 9.80 -1.75 7.71
C ASN A 78 9.01 -0.55 8.24
N ASP A 79 9.25 -0.08 9.47
CA ASP A 79 8.46 1.03 10.02
C ASP A 79 8.90 2.36 9.41
N MET A 80 8.02 2.97 8.61
CA MET A 80 8.31 4.23 7.93
C MET A 80 8.54 5.40 8.89
N LYS A 81 8.00 5.34 10.13
CA LYS A 81 8.25 6.36 11.14
C LYS A 81 9.70 6.32 11.63
N ASP A 82 10.24 5.11 11.85
CA ASP A 82 11.63 4.94 12.28
C ASP A 82 12.60 5.35 11.17
N HIS A 83 12.20 5.17 9.90
CA HIS A 83 12.93 5.62 8.72
C HIS A 83 12.75 7.11 8.43
N LEU A 84 11.94 7.83 9.23
CA LEU A 84 11.58 9.24 9.03
C LEU A 84 10.97 9.55 7.65
N VAL A 85 10.30 8.57 7.05
CA VAL A 85 9.62 8.70 5.75
C VAL A 85 8.19 9.12 5.99
N PHE A 86 7.94 10.42 5.84
CA PHE A 86 6.61 11.03 6.02
C PHE A 86 6.08 11.59 4.71
N GLU A 87 4.77 11.51 4.55
CA GLU A 87 4.04 12.09 3.43
C GLU A 87 2.92 12.98 3.96
N THR A 88 2.60 14.05 3.22
CA THR A 88 1.50 14.94 3.62
C THR A 88 0.18 14.30 3.24
N LEU A 89 -0.77 14.29 4.18
CA LEU A 89 -2.11 13.74 3.93
C LEU A 89 -2.79 14.41 2.72
N ILE A 90 -2.68 15.74 2.65
CA ILE A 90 -3.27 16.54 1.56
C ILE A 90 -2.65 16.14 0.22
N GLY A 91 -1.32 15.96 0.17
CA GLY A 91 -0.63 15.55 -1.05
C GLY A 91 -1.08 14.17 -1.52
N LYS A 92 -1.21 13.20 -0.60
CA LYS A 92 -1.70 11.85 -0.93
C LYS A 92 -3.15 11.83 -1.43
N GLN A 93 -4.03 12.61 -0.79
CA GLN A 93 -5.41 12.73 -1.24
C GLN A 93 -5.49 13.29 -2.66
N GLN A 94 -4.71 14.34 -2.95
CA GLN A 94 -4.66 14.93 -4.29
C GLN A 94 -4.11 13.96 -5.33
N GLN A 95 -3.06 13.19 -5.01
CA GLN A 95 -2.51 12.18 -5.91
C GLN A 95 -3.58 11.16 -6.33
N LEU A 96 -4.34 10.64 -5.38
CA LEU A 96 -5.42 9.68 -5.67
C LEU A 96 -6.54 10.33 -6.49
N GLN A 97 -7.00 11.52 -6.09
CA GLN A 97 -8.07 12.23 -6.82
C GLN A 97 -7.70 12.51 -8.27
N LEU A 98 -6.46 12.95 -8.53
CA LEU A 98 -5.98 13.25 -9.88
C LEU A 98 -5.79 11.99 -10.73
N ALA A 99 -5.37 10.88 -10.13
CA ALA A 99 -5.22 9.62 -10.84
C ALA A 99 -6.57 9.02 -11.28
N THR A 100 -7.65 9.31 -10.55
CA THR A 100 -9.01 8.82 -10.82
C THR A 100 -9.90 9.75 -11.65
N GLN A 101 -9.42 10.96 -11.98
CA GLN A 101 -10.21 12.00 -12.68
C GLN A 101 -10.56 11.63 -14.14
#